data_AF-A0A8S9VTB5-F1
#
_entry.id   AF-A0A8S9VTB5-F1
#
_cell.length_a   1.000
_cell.length_b   1.000
_cell.length_c   1.000
_cell.angle_alpha   90.00
_cell.angle_beta   90.00
_cell.angle_gamma   90.00
#
_symmetry.space_group_name_H-M   'P 1'
#
loop_
_entity.id
_entity.type
_entity.pdbx_description
1 polymer ?
#
loop_
_entity_poly.entity_id
_entity_poly.type
_entity_poly.pdbx_seq_one_letter_code
_entity_poly.pdbx_strand_id
1 'polypeptide(L)'
;MAKKYTRKGHKTRSAGRFGVRYGRKVRKLVANIEERMRQDYKCPKCGLMTIRRTDTGIWNCKKCDHTFTGGTYVPQTSMGLAVTRSVKKAMETDIFIEDLEPDTDEMELEPATEGFTANE
;
A
#
# COMPACT_ATOMS: atom_id res chain seq x y z
N MET A 1 -10.17 -31.90 14.51
CA MET A 1 -9.41 -32.91 13.73
C MET A 1 -7.96 -32.46 13.63
N ALA A 2 -7.04 -33.09 14.37
CA ALA A 2 -5.62 -32.74 14.36
C ALA A 2 -4.98 -33.19 13.04
N LYS A 3 -4.32 -32.27 12.32
CA LYS A 3 -3.57 -32.59 11.09
C LYS A 3 -2.45 -33.59 11.45
N LYS A 4 -2.60 -34.85 11.02
CA LYS A 4 -1.57 -35.90 11.16
C LYS A 4 -0.37 -35.53 10.29
N TYR A 5 0.69 -35.01 10.90
CA TYR A 5 1.97 -34.83 10.25
C TYR A 5 2.73 -36.17 10.25
N THR A 6 2.69 -36.90 9.13
CA THR A 6 3.52 -38.10 8.97
C THR A 6 4.99 -37.69 8.85
N ARG A 7 5.86 -38.31 9.66
CA ARG A 7 7.31 -38.02 9.82
C ARG A 7 8.17 -38.06 8.54
N LYS A 8 7.61 -38.37 7.37
CA LYS A 8 8.32 -38.47 6.07
C LYS A 8 7.49 -37.82 4.94
N GLY A 9 7.23 -36.52 5.02
CA GLY A 9 6.37 -35.87 4.01
C GLY A 9 6.20 -34.36 4.05
N HIS A 10 7.05 -33.61 4.77
CA HIS A 10 6.90 -32.14 4.88
C HIS A 10 8.19 -31.39 4.55
N LYS A 11 8.71 -31.56 3.33
CA LYS A 11 9.83 -30.72 2.82
C LYS A 11 9.50 -29.95 1.54
N THR A 12 8.43 -30.31 0.84
CA THR A 12 8.14 -29.82 -0.52
C THR A 12 6.85 -28.98 -0.65
N ARG A 13 6.01 -28.88 0.40
CA ARG A 13 4.76 -28.07 0.42
C ARG A 13 3.96 -28.23 -0.89
N SER A 14 3.41 -27.16 -1.45
CA SER A 14 2.68 -27.19 -2.72
C SER A 14 3.56 -27.55 -3.93
N ALA A 15 4.88 -27.38 -3.83
CA ALA A 15 5.84 -27.78 -4.86
C ALA A 15 6.07 -29.31 -4.93
N GLY A 16 5.33 -30.11 -4.15
CA GLY A 16 5.26 -31.56 -4.29
C GLY A 16 4.78 -31.99 -5.69
N ARG A 17 3.86 -31.23 -6.32
CA ARG A 17 3.31 -31.52 -7.66
C ARG A 17 4.34 -31.59 -8.78
N PHE A 18 5.53 -31.03 -8.55
CA PHE A 18 6.61 -31.03 -9.53
C PHE A 18 7.45 -32.33 -9.53
N GLY A 19 7.19 -33.27 -8.62
CA GLY A 19 7.92 -34.54 -8.56
C GLY A 19 9.41 -34.34 -8.25
N VAL A 20 10.29 -34.93 -9.06
CA VAL A 20 11.75 -34.80 -8.93
C VAL A 20 12.36 -33.66 -9.76
N ARG A 21 11.56 -32.97 -10.58
CA ARG A 21 12.03 -32.00 -11.58
C ARG A 21 12.34 -30.61 -10.99
N TYR A 22 13.06 -29.79 -11.76
CA TYR A 22 13.32 -28.34 -11.56
C TYR A 22 14.26 -27.93 -10.40
N GLY A 23 14.74 -28.89 -9.59
CA GLY A 23 15.72 -28.63 -8.53
C GLY A 23 15.15 -27.92 -7.29
N ARG A 24 16.00 -27.75 -6.27
CA ARG A 24 15.58 -27.31 -4.92
C ARG A 24 15.14 -25.84 -4.86
N LYS A 25 15.90 -24.92 -5.47
CA LYS A 25 15.72 -23.47 -5.33
C LYS A 25 14.37 -23.03 -5.89
N VAL A 26 14.08 -23.40 -7.14
CA VAL A 26 12.83 -23.05 -7.84
C VAL A 26 11.63 -23.60 -7.06
N ARG A 27 11.67 -24.87 -6.66
CA ARG A 27 10.58 -25.49 -5.89
C ARG A 27 10.34 -24.80 -4.55
N LYS A 28 11.40 -24.41 -3.84
CA LYS A 28 11.28 -23.68 -2.56
C LYS A 28 10.64 -22.31 -2.76
N LEU A 29 11.03 -21.58 -3.81
CA LEU A 29 10.47 -20.26 -4.11
C LEU A 29 8.98 -20.36 -4.47
N VAL A 30 8.60 -21.28 -5.37
CA VAL A 30 7.21 -21.48 -5.75
C VAL A 30 6.35 -21.87 -4.55
N ALA A 31 6.85 -22.79 -3.72
CA ALA A 31 6.17 -23.18 -2.49
C ALA A 31 5.91 -21.99 -1.55
N ASN A 32 6.92 -21.14 -1.34
CA ASN A 32 6.79 -19.94 -0.50
C ASN A 32 5.80 -18.93 -1.08
N ILE A 33 5.82 -18.72 -2.40
CA ILE A 33 4.93 -17.79 -3.10
C ILE A 33 3.48 -18.26 -2.98
N GLU A 34 3.23 -19.55 -3.25
CA GLU A 34 1.87 -20.12 -3.19
C GLU A 34 1.31 -20.20 -1.77
N GLU A 35 2.19 -20.43 -0.78
CA GLU A 35 1.80 -20.41 0.63
C GLU A 35 1.31 -19.02 1.05
N ARG A 36 2.03 -17.95 0.67
CA ARG A 36 1.57 -16.58 0.88
C ARG A 36 0.27 -16.32 0.12
N MET A 37 0.23 -16.64 -1.17
CA MET A 37 -0.95 -16.41 -2.02
C MET A 37 -2.23 -17.08 -1.50
N ARG A 38 -2.13 -18.26 -0.87
CA ARG A 38 -3.27 -19.01 -0.34
C ARG A 38 -3.64 -18.67 1.11
N GLN A 39 -2.84 -17.84 1.76
CA GLN A 39 -3.13 -17.34 3.10
C GLN A 39 -4.40 -16.50 3.09
N ASP A 40 -5.13 -16.50 4.19
CA ASP A 40 -6.28 -15.62 4.35
C ASP A 40 -5.80 -14.19 4.64
N TYR A 41 -6.40 -13.20 3.97
CA TYR A 41 -6.07 -11.78 4.09
C TYR A 41 -7.28 -10.94 4.50
N LYS A 42 -7.01 -9.81 5.15
CA LYS A 42 -8.02 -8.87 5.67
C LYS A 42 -8.65 -8.06 4.54
N CYS A 43 -9.96 -8.15 4.39
CA CYS A 43 -10.69 -7.32 3.44
C CYS A 43 -10.62 -5.84 3.82
N PRO A 44 -10.30 -4.92 2.89
CA PRO A 44 -10.30 -3.48 3.16
C PRO A 44 -11.71 -2.93 3.44
N LYS A 45 -12.76 -3.58 2.90
CA LYS A 45 -14.15 -3.15 3.03
C LYS A 45 -14.83 -3.70 4.30
N CYS A 46 -14.83 -5.03 4.49
CA CYS A 46 -15.55 -5.66 5.60
C CYS A 46 -14.65 -6.09 6.78
N GLY A 47 -13.32 -5.95 6.68
CA GLY A 47 -12.39 -6.28 7.75
C GLY A 47 -12.22 -7.78 8.05
N LEU A 48 -12.94 -8.67 7.37
CA LEU A 48 -12.86 -10.12 7.56
C LEU A 48 -11.71 -10.76 6.77
N MET A 49 -11.15 -11.84 7.31
CA MET A 49 -10.04 -12.62 6.71
C MET A 49 -10.56 -13.62 5.66
N THR A 50 -11.14 -13.13 4.57
CA THR A 50 -11.86 -13.99 3.59
C THR A 50 -11.52 -13.70 2.13
N ILE A 51 -10.49 -12.89 1.89
CA ILE A 51 -10.02 -12.61 0.53
C ILE A 51 -9.42 -13.86 -0.10
N ARG A 52 -9.72 -14.09 -1.38
CA ARG A 52 -9.07 -15.07 -2.24
C ARG A 52 -8.64 -14.42 -3.56
N ARG A 53 -7.59 -14.97 -4.17
CA ARG A 53 -7.14 -14.54 -5.50
C ARG A 53 -8.07 -15.13 -6.56
N THR A 54 -8.56 -14.28 -7.46
CA THR A 54 -9.33 -14.72 -8.63
C THR A 54 -8.42 -14.86 -9.84
N ASP A 55 -7.60 -13.84 -10.12
CA ASP A 55 -6.69 -13.83 -11.27
C ASP A 55 -5.37 -13.09 -10.95
N THR A 56 -4.48 -12.91 -11.93
CA THR A 56 -3.24 -12.12 -11.81
C THR A 56 -3.54 -10.69 -11.36
N GLY A 57 -3.18 -10.37 -10.11
CA GLY A 57 -3.39 -9.04 -9.54
C GLY A 57 -4.83 -8.73 -9.13
N ILE A 58 -5.78 -9.64 -9.35
CA ILE A 58 -7.20 -9.45 -9.02
C ILE A 58 -7.58 -10.30 -7.81
N TRP A 59 -8.10 -9.65 -6.79
CA TRP A 59 -8.50 -10.25 -5.51
C TRP A 59 -9.99 -10.01 -5.25
N ASN A 60 -10.68 -11.03 -4.75
CA ASN A 60 -12.10 -10.96 -4.42
C ASN A 60 -12.34 -11.42 -2.97
N CYS A 61 -13.20 -10.69 -2.26
CA CYS A 61 -13.68 -11.10 -0.95
C CYS A 61 -14.93 -11.96 -1.07
N LYS A 62 -14.90 -13.19 -0.55
CA LYS A 62 -16.05 -14.12 -0.56
C LYS A 62 -17.26 -13.67 0.28
N LYS A 63 -17.12 -12.64 1.12
CA LYS A 63 -18.17 -12.21 2.06
C LYS A 63 -18.95 -11.00 1.57
N CYS A 64 -18.26 -10.02 0.98
CA CYS A 64 -18.88 -8.77 0.54
C CYS A 64 -18.73 -8.53 -0.98
N ASP A 65 -18.24 -9.54 -1.71
CA ASP A 65 -17.98 -9.57 -3.15
C ASP A 65 -17.16 -8.39 -3.70
N HIS A 66 -16.41 -7.72 -2.82
CA HIS A 66 -15.55 -6.64 -3.21
C HIS A 66 -14.34 -7.17 -3.98
N THR A 67 -14.26 -6.81 -5.26
CA THR A 67 -13.12 -7.05 -6.14
C THR A 67 -12.19 -5.84 -6.14
N PHE A 68 -10.90 -6.07 -5.92
CA PHE A 68 -9.89 -5.01 -5.93
C PHE A 68 -8.58 -5.48 -6.55
N THR A 69 -7.77 -4.51 -6.97
CA THR A 69 -6.44 -4.73 -7.54
C THR A 69 -5.38 -4.74 -6.46
N GLY A 70 -4.43 -5.67 -6.56
CA GLY A 70 -3.31 -5.81 -5.65
C GLY A 70 -2.07 -6.35 -6.34
N GLY A 71 -1.12 -6.87 -5.56
CA GLY A 71 0.02 -7.60 -6.13
C GLY A 71 -0.39 -8.94 -6.73
N THR A 72 0.46 -9.51 -7.59
CA THR A 72 0.18 -10.79 -8.28
C THR A 72 0.02 -11.96 -7.33
N TYR A 73 0.83 -12.02 -6.26
CA TYR A 73 0.84 -13.14 -5.30
C TYR A 73 0.51 -12.73 -3.86
N VAL A 74 0.42 -11.43 -3.58
CA VAL A 74 0.07 -10.87 -2.26
C VAL A 74 -0.83 -9.65 -2.51
N PRO A 75 -1.95 -9.49 -1.78
CA PRO A 75 -2.90 -8.41 -2.05
C PRO A 75 -2.32 -7.00 -1.82
N GLN A 76 -1.42 -6.84 -0.84
CA GLN A 76 -0.72 -5.57 -0.61
C GLN A 76 0.79 -5.76 -0.81
N THR A 77 1.39 -4.91 -1.64
CA THR A 77 2.83 -4.88 -1.89
C THR A 77 3.50 -3.78 -1.07
N SER A 78 4.80 -3.89 -0.80
CA SER A 78 5.57 -2.85 -0.11
C SER A 78 5.50 -1.49 -0.82
N MET A 79 5.58 -1.50 -2.15
CA MET A 79 5.44 -0.29 -2.96
C MET A 79 4.03 0.29 -2.90
N GLY A 80 2.99 -0.55 -2.96
CA GLY A 80 1.61 -0.08 -2.83
C GLY A 80 1.38 0.60 -1.48
N LEU A 81 1.91 0.04 -0.40
CA LEU A 81 1.86 0.66 0.92
C LEU A 81 2.61 2.00 0.97
N ALA A 82 3.77 2.11 0.33
CA ALA A 82 4.51 3.37 0.26
C ALA A 82 3.71 4.48 -0.44
N VAL A 83 3.07 4.17 -1.57
CA VAL A 83 2.23 5.14 -2.31
C VAL A 83 1.03 5.58 -1.47
N THR A 84 0.35 4.65 -0.79
CA THR A 84 -0.79 5.04 0.07
C THR A 84 -0.38 5.99 1.19
N ARG A 85 0.84 5.85 1.73
CA ARG A 85 1.37 6.74 2.77
C ARG A 85 1.72 8.12 2.22
N SER A 86 2.36 8.18 1.04
CA SER A 86 2.71 9.46 0.43
C SER A 86 1.48 10.26 0.04
N VAL A 87 0.47 9.60 -0.54
CA VAL A 87 -0.81 10.25 -0.88
C VAL A 87 -1.52 10.75 0.36
N LYS A 88 -1.61 9.94 1.41
CA LYS A 88 -2.22 10.36 2.68
C LYS A 88 -1.53 11.59 3.26
N LYS A 89 -0.19 11.61 3.25
CA LYS A 89 0.58 12.75 3.75
C LYS A 89 0.34 14.03 2.94
N ALA A 90 0.27 13.92 1.60
CA ALA A 90 -0.01 15.07 0.75
C ALA A 90 -1.43 15.65 1.00
N MET A 91 -2.42 14.78 1.17
CA MET A 91 -3.78 15.20 1.51
C MET A 91 -3.87 15.91 2.87
N GLU A 92 -3.07 15.47 3.85
CA GLU A 92 -3.01 16.14 5.16
C GLU A 92 -2.37 17.53 5.04
N THR A 93 -1.34 17.71 4.21
CA THR A 93 -0.67 19.02 4.07
C THR A 93 -1.52 20.06 3.37
N ASP A 94 -2.36 19.66 2.41
CA ASP A 94 -3.22 20.60 1.68
C ASP A 94 -4.28 21.22 2.60
N ILE A 95 -4.73 20.49 3.62
CA ILE A 95 -5.68 20.98 4.64
C ILE A 95 -5.07 22.11 5.50
N PHE A 96 -3.75 22.14 5.69
CA PHE A 96 -3.08 23.19 6.49
C PHE A 96 -2.82 24.49 5.70
N ILE A 97 -3.02 24.51 4.38
CA ILE A 97 -2.80 25.70 3.56
C ILE A 97 -4.08 26.56 3.49
N GLU A 98 -5.27 25.96 3.65
CA GLU A 98 -6.54 26.71 3.68
C GLU A 98 -6.75 27.51 4.98
N ASP A 99 -6.08 27.17 6.08
CA ASP A 99 -6.14 27.91 7.36
C ASP A 99 -5.17 29.11 7.42
N LEU A 100 -4.41 29.38 6.34
CA LEU A 100 -3.57 30.57 6.21
C LEU A 100 -4.15 31.47 5.11
N GLU A 101 -5.32 32.06 5.37
CA GLU A 101 -5.68 33.29 4.66
C GLU A 101 -4.57 34.30 4.99
N PRO A 102 -3.80 34.81 4.01
CA PRO A 102 -2.92 35.92 4.30
C PRO A 102 -3.84 37.11 4.59
N ASP A 103 -3.94 37.49 5.87
CA ASP A 103 -4.51 38.76 6.29
C ASP A 103 -3.79 39.85 5.46
N THR A 104 -4.46 40.30 4.41
CA THR A 104 -4.05 41.46 3.63
C THR A 104 -4.37 42.69 4.45
N ASP A 105 -3.64 42.88 5.55
CA ASP A 105 -3.69 44.12 6.33
C ASP A 105 -2.65 45.08 5.77
N GLU A 106 -3.13 45.91 4.83
CA GLU A 106 -2.88 47.35 4.76
C GLU A 106 -1.54 47.83 5.33
N MET A 107 -0.48 47.79 4.51
CA MET A 107 0.68 48.66 4.70
C MET A 107 0.40 50.00 4.03
N GLU A 108 -0.07 50.98 4.82
CA GLU A 108 -0.24 52.37 4.41
C GLU A 108 1.08 52.96 3.88
N LEU A 109 1.03 53.54 2.68
CA LEU A 109 2.11 54.34 2.10
C LEU A 109 2.11 55.72 2.78
N GLU A 110 3.02 55.94 3.71
CA GLU A 110 3.39 57.30 4.15
C GLU A 110 4.11 58.02 2.98
N PRO A 111 3.62 59.18 2.49
CA PRO A 111 4.29 59.91 1.42
C PRO A 111 5.55 60.61 1.94
N ALA A 112 6.66 60.42 1.21
CA ALA A 112 7.92 61.12 1.47
C ALA A 112 7.76 62.64 1.29
N THR A 113 7.81 63.39 2.39
CA THR A 113 7.89 64.86 2.35
C THR A 113 9.04 65.40 3.19
N GLU A 114 10.27 65.35 2.70
CA GLU A 114 11.36 66.25 3.10
C GLU A 114 12.28 66.37 1.86
N GLY A 115 12.52 67.50 1.21
CA GLY A 115 12.74 68.84 1.75
C GLY A 115 14.21 69.23 1.61
N PHE A 116 14.78 69.23 0.39
CA PHE A 116 16.16 69.69 0.15
C PHE A 116 16.14 71.04 -0.57
N THR A 117 16.25 72.10 0.22
CA THR A 117 16.45 73.48 -0.23
C THR A 117 17.84 73.63 -0.83
N ALA A 118 17.93 74.03 -2.10
CA ALA A 118 19.18 74.47 -2.73
C ALA A 118 19.33 75.99 -2.56
N ASN A 119 20.39 76.44 -1.90
CA ASN A 119 20.88 77.82 -1.95
C ASN A 119 22.41 77.80 -2.13
N GLU A 120 22.83 78.64 -3.07
CA GLU A 120 24.17 79.20 -3.40
C GLU A 120 25.33 78.25 -3.74
#